data_AF-A0A3N0VDX5-F1
#
_entry.id   AF-A0A3N0VDX5-F1
#
_cell.length_a   1.000
_cell.length_b   1.000
_cell.length_c   1.000
_cell.angle_alpha   90.00
_cell.angle_beta   90.00
_cell.angle_gamma   90.00
#
_symmetry.space_group_name_H-M   'P 1'
#
loop_
_entity.id
_entity.type
_entity.pdbx_description
1 polymer ?
#
loop_
_entity_poly.entity_id
_entity_poly.type
_entity_poly.pdbx_seq_one_letter_code
_entity_poly.pdbx_strand_id
1 'polypeptide(L)' 'MSRHRQKLAALFVALTLSGCALDPPMPWEKGTLARPEMSMAGDNLEQRFDEHIRASKEAASGGSGVGGGGCGCN' A
#
# COMPACT_ATOMS: atom_id res chain seq x y z
N MET A 1 -23.44 30.69 16.82
CA MET A 1 -22.27 30.40 15.94
C MET A 1 -21.31 29.34 16.50
N SER A 2 -20.96 29.34 17.79
CA SER A 2 -20.07 28.33 18.39
C SER A 2 -20.56 26.87 18.25
N ARG A 3 -21.87 26.61 18.48
CA ARG A 3 -22.46 25.26 18.35
C ARG A 3 -22.42 24.68 16.93
N HIS A 4 -22.51 25.52 15.89
CA HIS A 4 -22.36 25.05 14.50
C HIS A 4 -20.91 24.67 14.19
N ARG A 5 -19.95 25.45 14.69
CA ARG A 5 -18.53 25.13 14.57
C ARG A 5 -18.17 23.82 15.27
N GLN A 6 -18.71 23.58 16.47
CA GLN A 6 -18.53 22.31 17.19
C GLN A 6 -19.12 21.11 16.44
N LYS A 7 -20.31 21.25 15.86
CA LYS A 7 -20.93 20.19 15.03
C LYS A 7 -20.12 19.89 13.77
N LEU A 8 -19.59 20.93 13.10
CA LEU A 8 -18.74 20.76 11.91
C LEU A 8 -17.41 20.08 12.26
N ALA A 9 -16.80 20.43 13.38
CA ALA A 9 -15.58 19.77 13.86
C ALA A 9 -15.82 18.29 14.18
N ALA A 10 -16.92 17.97 14.86
CA ALA A 10 -17.28 16.57 15.15
C ALA A 10 -17.54 15.75 13.88
N LEU A 11 -18.21 16.34 12.88
CA LEU A 11 -18.44 15.70 11.58
C LEU A 11 -17.12 15.42 10.85
N PHE A 12 -16.20 16.39 10.84
CA PHE A 12 -14.88 16.25 10.22
C PHE A 12 -14.07 15.12 10.86
N VAL A 13 -14.06 15.04 12.19
CA VAL A 13 -13.38 13.96 12.92
C VAL A 13 -13.98 12.59 12.56
N ALA A 14 -15.31 12.46 12.51
CA ALA A 14 -15.97 11.21 12.15
C ALA A 14 -15.61 10.75 10.72
N LEU A 15 -15.52 11.67 9.76
CA LEU A 15 -15.11 11.39 8.37
C LEU A 15 -13.68 10.86 8.28
N THR A 16 -12.76 11.35 9.10
CA THR A 16 -11.35 10.91 9.07
C THR A 16 -11.12 9.53 9.68
N LEU A 17 -12.06 9.02 10.49
CA LEU A 17 -11.93 7.73 11.18
C LEU A 17 -12.51 6.54 10.40
N SER A 18 -13.15 6.76 9.24
CA SER A 18 -13.85 5.69 8.50
C SER A 18 -12.95 4.71 7.73
N GLY A 19 -11.62 4.87 7.77
CA GLY A 19 -10.68 4.04 7.01
C GLY A 19 -10.35 2.67 7.63
N CYS A 20 -10.61 2.46 8.92
CA CYS A 20 -10.13 1.28 9.65
C CYS A 20 -11.09 0.07 9.65
N ALA A 21 -12.25 0.16 8.99
CA ALA A 21 -13.33 -0.83 9.07
C ALA A 21 -13.63 -1.53 7.73
N LEU A 22 -12.69 -1.51 6.78
CA LEU A 22 -12.86 -2.18 5.49
C LEU A 22 -12.45 -3.65 5.61
N ASP A 23 -13.31 -4.55 5.12
CA ASP A 23 -12.97 -5.96 5.01
C ASP A 23 -11.75 -6.15 4.09
N PRO A 24 -10.76 -6.97 4.49
CA PRO A 24 -9.62 -7.24 3.63
C PRO A 24 -10.06 -8.01 2.38
N PRO A 25 -9.46 -7.74 1.20
CA PRO A 25 -9.81 -8.44 -0.03
C PRO A 25 -9.48 -9.93 0.08
N MET A 26 -10.38 -10.76 -0.42
CA MET A 26 -10.22 -12.21 -0.39
C MET A 26 -9.17 -12.65 -1.42
N PRO A 27 -8.50 -13.81 -1.23
CA PRO A 27 -7.37 -14.21 -2.07
C PRO A 27 -7.66 -14.26 -3.57
N TRP A 28 -8.88 -14.65 -3.96
CA TRP A 28 -9.31 -14.73 -5.36
C TRP A 28 -9.67 -13.38 -5.99
N GLU A 29 -9.91 -12.34 -5.19
CA GLU A 29 -10.20 -10.99 -5.68
C GLU A 29 -8.92 -10.28 -6.17
N LYS A 30 -7.75 -10.74 -5.70
CA LYS A 30 -6.44 -10.20 -6.10
C LYS A 30 -6.21 -10.23 -7.60
N GLY A 31 -6.74 -11.23 -8.32
CA GLY A 31 -6.62 -11.30 -9.78
C GLY A 31 -7.21 -10.09 -10.51
N THR A 32 -8.24 -9.47 -9.93
CA THR A 32 -8.89 -8.28 -10.48
C THR A 32 -8.33 -6.99 -9.87
N LEU A 33 -7.98 -6.99 -8.57
CA LEU A 33 -7.51 -5.80 -7.86
C LEU A 33 -6.00 -5.51 -8.04
N ALA A 34 -5.19 -6.49 -8.42
CA ALA A 34 -3.74 -6.36 -8.55
C ALA A 34 -3.26 -6.94 -9.88
N ARG A 35 -3.65 -6.27 -10.97
CA ARG A 35 -3.25 -6.68 -12.32
C ARG A 35 -1.72 -6.58 -12.46
N PRO A 36 -1.07 -7.49 -13.22
CA PRO A 36 0.38 -7.45 -13.43
C PRO A 36 0.88 -6.11 -13.97
N GLU A 37 0.10 -5.47 -14.85
CA GLU A 37 0.41 -4.17 -15.45
C GLU A 37 0.40 -3.00 -14.45
N MET A 38 -0.19 -3.18 -13.25
CA MET A 38 -0.22 -2.17 -12.18
C MET A 38 0.99 -2.29 -11.24
N SER A 39 1.86 -3.27 -11.47
CA SER A 39 3.08 -3.41 -10.69
C SER A 39 3.99 -2.21 -10.90
N MET A 40 4.53 -1.66 -9.80
CA MET A 40 5.59 -0.64 -9.87
C MET A 40 6.95 -1.23 -10.28
N ALA A 41 7.03 -2.55 -10.37
CA ALA A 41 8.19 -3.26 -10.89
C ALA A 41 8.28 -3.10 -12.41
N GLY A 42 9.48 -2.78 -12.89
CA GLY A 42 9.84 -2.97 -14.29
C GLY A 42 9.93 -4.45 -14.66
N ASP A 43 10.68 -4.78 -15.70
CA ASP A 43 10.88 -6.18 -16.05
C ASP A 43 11.63 -6.94 -14.92
N ASN A 44 11.51 -8.27 -14.90
CA ASN A 44 12.13 -9.09 -13.86
C ASN A 44 13.66 -8.95 -13.81
N LEU A 45 14.31 -8.68 -14.94
CA LEU A 45 15.76 -8.54 -15.03
C LEU A 45 16.22 -7.21 -14.43
N GLU A 46 15.54 -6.11 -14.77
CA GLU A 46 15.75 -4.79 -14.22
C GLU A 46 15.57 -4.80 -12.69
N GLN A 47 14.50 -5.43 -12.19
CA GLN A 47 14.28 -5.60 -10.76
C GLN A 47 15.45 -6.30 -10.04
N ARG A 48 16.02 -7.34 -10.67
CA ARG A 48 17.14 -8.09 -10.10
C ARG A 48 18.40 -7.25 -10.02
N PHE A 49 18.68 -6.44 -11.05
CA PHE A 49 19.81 -5.53 -11.03
C PHE A 49 19.65 -4.43 -9.98
N ASP A 50 18.46 -3.82 -9.89
CA ASP A 50 18.17 -2.77 -8.92
C ASP A 50 18.30 -3.27 -7.48
N GLU A 51 17.81 -4.47 -7.19
CA GLU A 51 17.99 -5.07 -5.88
C GLU A 51 19.45 -5.39 -5.58
N HIS A 52 20.20 -5.91 -6.56
CA HIS A 52 21.63 -6.18 -6.38
C HIS A 52 22.42 -4.90 -6.09
N ILE A 53 22.09 -3.80 -6.78
CA ILE A 53 22.71 -2.48 -6.55
C ILE A 53 22.35 -1.97 -5.15
N ARG A 54 21.07 -2.03 -4.77
CA ARG A 54 20.59 -1.51 -3.48
C ARG A 54 21.13 -2.29 -2.30
N ALA A 55 21.14 -3.62 -2.38
CA ALA A 55 21.73 -4.47 -1.36
C ALA A 55 23.22 -4.17 -1.16
N SER A 56 23.94 -3.91 -2.26
CA SER A 56 25.36 -3.56 -2.21
C SER A 56 25.61 -2.17 -1.62
N LYS A 57 24.72 -1.21 -1.88
CA LYS A 57 24.86 0.18 -1.42
C LYS A 57 24.38 0.38 0.01
N GLU A 58 23.34 -0.32 0.42
CA GLU A 58 22.64 -0.08 1.69
C GLU A 58 22.92 -1.16 2.74
N ALA A 59 23.69 -2.21 2.38
CA ALA A 59 23.85 -3.42 3.21
C ALA A 59 22.50 -4.00 3.70
N ALA A 60 21.42 -3.69 3.00
CA ALA A 60 20.08 -4.13 3.28
C ALA A 60 19.83 -5.44 2.52
N SER A 61 19.28 -6.45 3.21
CA SER A 61 18.89 -7.72 2.59
C SER A 61 17.40 -7.96 2.85
N GLY A 62 16.66 -8.26 1.78
CA GLY A 62 15.20 -8.41 1.80
C GLY A 62 14.44 -7.09 1.69
N GLY A 63 13.16 -7.18 1.31
CA GLY A 63 12.24 -6.02 1.22
C GLY A 63 11.79 -5.63 -0.18
N SER A 64 12.36 -6.20 -1.24
CA SER A 64 11.96 -5.84 -2.62
C SER A 64 10.67 -6.52 -3.10
N GLY A 65 10.13 -7.44 -2.30
CA GLY A 65 8.89 -8.17 -2.58
C GLY A 65 7.64 -7.48 -2.04
N VAL A 66 7.29 -6.30 -2.57
CA VAL A 66 5.92 -5.75 -2.49
C VAL A 66 5.37 -5.48 -3.89
N GLY A 67 5.62 -6.40 -4.82
CA GLY A 67 5.04 -6.36 -6.15
C GLY A 67 3.53 -6.59 -6.07
N GLY A 68 2.75 -5.53 -6.30
CA GLY A 68 1.32 -5.56 -6.64
C GLY A 68 0.41 -6.43 -5.77
N GLY A 69 -0.33 -5.80 -4.84
CA GLY A 69 -1.55 -6.38 -4.26
C GLY A 69 -1.39 -7.24 -3.00
N GLY A 70 -0.39 -7.00 -2.16
CA GLY A 70 -0.17 -7.75 -0.92
C GLY A 70 -0.41 -6.95 0.37
N CYS A 71 -0.76 -7.66 1.46
CA CYS A 71 -0.84 -7.18 2.86
C CYS A 71 0.55 -6.85 3.48
N GLY A 72 1.64 -6.88 2.70
CA GLY A 72 2.93 -6.35 3.12
C GLY A 72 3.69 -7.13 4.21
N CYS A 73 3.44 -8.44 4.40
CA CYS A 73 4.28 -9.25 5.28
C CYS A 73 5.40 -9.93 4.49
N ASN A 74 6.64 -9.63 4.89
CA ASN A 74 7.86 -10.37 4.53
C ASN A 74 7.93 -11.66 5.38
#